data_AF-A0A7H8K1L2-F1
#
_entry.id   AF-A0A7H8K1L2-F1
#
_cell.length_a   1.000
_cell.length_b   1.000
_cell.length_c   1.000
_cell.angle_alpha   90.00
_cell.angle_beta   90.00
_cell.angle_gamma   90.00
#
_symmetry.space_group_name_H-M   'P 1'
#
loop_
_entity.id
_entity.type
_entity.pdbx_description
1 polymer ?
#
loop_
_entity_poly.entity_id
_entity_poly.type
_entity_poly.pdbx_seq_one_letter_code
_entity_poly.pdbx_strand_id
1 'polypeptide(L)'
;MGLFDKLTGTQRPADDVAPVSAEQTRAALLNLNRSDVPYIVRDGAAENADLVAEWRMAEPAWQTFFIESQLTRAVRIRMRLVQENHEVRALEEQWEVTRVGNPPRLEISSEYSRGPNRTVTRDWKIQRGDSGRLEATEIFHFDSAELRNPLRNAVLKSGWTWRGVVFSKL
;
A
#
# COMPACT_ATOMS: atom_id res chain seq x y z
N MET A 1 12.03 -20.15 -8.16
CA MET A 1 10.87 -19.47 -7.55
C MET A 1 9.68 -20.42 -7.56
N GLY A 2 9.01 -20.64 -6.42
CA GLY A 2 7.87 -21.55 -6.32
C GLY A 2 6.56 -20.92 -6.80
N LEU A 3 5.59 -21.74 -7.22
CA LEU A 3 4.24 -21.29 -7.61
C LEU A 3 3.53 -20.47 -6.50
N PHE A 4 3.76 -20.83 -5.23
CA PHE A 4 3.21 -20.10 -4.08
C PHE A 4 3.81 -18.69 -3.91
N ASP A 5 5.10 -18.48 -4.23
CA ASP A 5 5.75 -17.16 -4.14
C ASP A 5 5.11 -16.14 -5.09
N LYS A 6 4.66 -16.59 -6.27
CA LYS A 6 3.96 -15.73 -7.25
C LYS A 6 2.57 -15.34 -6.76
N LEU A 7 1.87 -16.24 -6.08
CA LEU A 7 0.52 -15.98 -5.54
C LEU A 7 0.55 -15.06 -4.34
N THR A 8 1.60 -15.13 -3.52
CA THR A 8 1.74 -14.29 -2.32
C THR A 8 2.47 -12.97 -2.57
N GLY A 9 2.92 -12.71 -3.80
CA GLY A 9 3.70 -11.51 -4.13
C GLY A 9 5.07 -11.48 -3.42
N THR A 10 5.61 -12.65 -3.07
CA THR A 10 6.91 -12.76 -2.40
C THR A 10 8.02 -12.32 -3.36
N GLN A 11 8.92 -11.46 -2.89
CA GLN A 11 10.11 -11.04 -3.63
C GLN A 11 11.34 -11.20 -2.75
N ARG A 12 12.42 -11.71 -3.34
CA ARG A 12 13.72 -11.90 -2.68
C ARG A 12 14.70 -10.82 -3.15
N PRO A 13 15.64 -10.39 -2.30
CA PRO A 13 16.69 -9.44 -2.69
C PRO A 13 17.56 -10.06 -3.80
N ALA A 14 18.36 -9.22 -4.46
CA ALA A 14 19.38 -9.72 -5.37
C ALA A 14 20.48 -10.48 -4.58
N ASP A 15 21.11 -11.48 -5.21
CA ASP A 15 22.04 -12.40 -4.55
C ASP A 15 23.30 -11.71 -3.98
N ASP A 16 23.61 -10.50 -4.45
CA ASP A 16 24.74 -9.67 -4.02
C ASP A 16 24.43 -8.73 -2.84
N VAL A 17 23.17 -8.68 -2.39
CA VAL A 17 22.75 -7.80 -1.30
C VAL A 17 22.74 -8.56 0.03
N ALA A 18 23.73 -8.30 0.88
CA ALA A 18 23.79 -8.89 2.22
C ALA A 18 22.71 -8.29 3.14
N PRO A 19 22.04 -9.11 3.97
CA PRO A 19 21.01 -8.62 4.89
C PRO A 19 21.59 -7.75 6.00
N VAL A 20 21.01 -6.56 6.19
CA VAL A 20 21.29 -5.66 7.32
C VAL A 20 20.50 -6.08 8.58
N SER A 21 20.72 -5.42 9.72
CA SER A 21 19.97 -5.73 10.95
C SER A 21 18.46 -5.40 10.84
N ALA A 22 17.64 -6.00 11.71
CA ALA A 22 16.21 -5.66 11.81
C ALA A 22 16.01 -4.15 12.08
N GLU A 23 16.81 -3.55 12.96
CA GLU A 23 16.74 -2.14 13.30
C GLU A 23 17.06 -1.25 12.09
N GLN A 24 18.07 -1.62 11.30
CA GLN A 24 18.43 -0.91 10.08
C GLN A 24 17.33 -1.03 9.02
N THR A 25 16.70 -2.20 8.89
CA THR A 25 15.55 -2.40 8.01
C THR A 25 14.33 -1.59 8.47
N ARG A 26 14.05 -1.57 9.78
CA ARG A 26 12.99 -0.76 10.39
C ARG A 26 13.23 0.73 10.13
N ALA A 27 14.46 1.21 10.33
CA ALA A 27 14.82 2.59 10.05
C ALA A 27 14.68 2.94 8.57
N ALA A 28 15.08 2.04 7.66
CA ALA A 28 14.90 2.24 6.22
C ALA A 28 13.43 2.38 5.83
N LEU A 29 12.54 1.57 6.41
CA LEU A 29 11.09 1.66 6.19
C LEU A 29 10.50 2.95 6.74
N LEU A 30 10.88 3.37 7.96
CA LEU A 30 10.44 4.64 8.54
C LEU A 30 10.94 5.86 7.75
N ASN A 31 12.13 5.77 7.16
CA ASN A 31 12.71 6.79 6.30
C ASN A 31 11.99 6.97 4.96
N LEU A 32 11.01 6.11 4.62
CA LEU A 32 10.12 6.32 3.48
C LEU A 32 9.08 7.42 3.72
N ASN A 33 8.89 7.84 4.97
CA ASN A 33 8.03 8.96 5.28
C ASN A 33 8.63 10.25 4.73
N ARG A 34 7.89 10.89 3.84
CA ARG A 34 8.16 12.23 3.31
C ARG A 34 6.89 13.06 3.40
N SER A 35 7.02 14.39 3.35
CA SER A 35 5.85 15.29 3.39
C SER A 35 5.04 15.28 2.10
N ASP A 36 5.63 14.80 0.99
CA ASP A 36 5.09 14.79 -0.37
C ASP A 36 4.56 13.40 -0.78
N VAL A 37 4.51 12.42 0.13
CA VAL A 37 3.92 11.11 -0.15
C VAL A 37 2.57 10.95 0.57
N PRO A 38 1.55 10.38 -0.10
CA PRO A 38 0.19 10.23 0.42
C PRO A 38 0.04 9.14 1.51
N TYR A 39 1.14 8.55 1.97
CA TYR A 39 1.14 7.48 2.96
C TYR A 39 2.05 7.77 4.14
N ILE A 40 1.84 7.04 5.23
CA ILE A 40 2.67 7.06 6.42
C ILE A 40 3.04 5.63 6.81
N VAL A 41 4.30 5.45 7.22
CA VAL A 41 4.81 4.25 7.89
C VAL A 41 5.02 4.59 9.36
N ARG A 42 4.34 3.89 10.26
CA ARG A 42 4.39 4.14 11.69
C ARG A 42 4.63 2.86 12.47
N ASP A 43 4.88 3.02 13.76
CA ASP A 43 4.90 1.90 14.68
C ASP A 43 3.56 1.15 14.65
N GLY A 44 3.64 -0.18 14.64
CA GLY A 44 2.51 -1.09 14.47
C GLY A 44 2.05 -1.81 15.73
N ALA A 45 2.58 -1.46 16.91
CA ALA A 45 2.32 -2.23 18.13
C ALA A 45 0.83 -2.34 18.45
N ALA A 46 0.05 -1.27 18.21
CA ALA A 46 -1.40 -1.26 18.38
C ALA A 46 -2.12 -2.27 17.46
N GLU A 47 -1.54 -2.56 16.31
CA GLU A 47 -2.03 -3.53 15.33
C GLU A 47 -1.30 -4.87 15.43
N ASN A 48 -0.61 -5.20 16.53
CA ASN A 48 0.17 -6.44 16.65
C ASN A 48 1.12 -6.66 15.45
N ALA A 49 1.82 -5.60 15.05
CA ALA A 49 2.80 -5.59 13.98
C ALA A 49 4.03 -4.78 14.43
N ASP A 50 5.17 -4.93 13.77
CA ASP A 50 6.33 -4.07 14.05
C ASP A 50 6.14 -2.69 13.39
N LEU A 51 5.54 -2.68 12.20
CA LEU A 51 5.25 -1.47 11.44
C LEU A 51 3.91 -1.58 10.74
N VAL A 52 3.26 -0.43 10.55
CA VAL A 52 2.05 -0.29 9.75
C VAL A 52 2.27 0.81 8.73
N ALA A 53 1.93 0.52 7.48
CA ALA A 53 1.87 1.51 6.41
C ALA A 53 0.42 1.72 5.99
N GLU A 54 -0.03 2.97 5.92
CA GLU A 54 -1.41 3.31 5.53
C GLU A 54 -1.48 4.69 4.85
N TRP A 55 -2.56 4.93 4.12
CA TRP A 55 -2.83 6.23 3.51
C TRP A 55 -3.11 7.30 4.57
N ARG A 56 -2.67 8.54 4.31
CA ARG A 56 -2.85 9.70 5.21
C ARG A 56 -4.25 10.31 5.14
N MET A 57 -5.28 9.47 5.12
CA MET A 57 -6.67 9.93 4.96
C MET A 57 -7.15 10.84 6.09
N ALA A 58 -6.57 10.70 7.29
CA ALA A 58 -6.88 11.53 8.44
C ALA A 58 -6.18 12.91 8.40
N GLU A 59 -5.15 13.09 7.58
CA GLU A 59 -4.41 14.34 7.50
C GLU A 59 -5.13 15.34 6.58
N PRO A 60 -5.48 16.55 7.05
CA PRO A 60 -6.17 17.55 6.24
C PRO A 60 -5.45 17.90 4.94
N ALA A 61 -4.11 17.90 4.94
CA ALA A 61 -3.28 18.19 3.78
C ALA A 61 -3.52 17.23 2.61
N TRP A 62 -3.96 15.99 2.88
CA TRP A 62 -4.18 14.96 1.88
C TRP A 62 -5.66 14.75 1.55
N GLN A 63 -6.59 15.38 2.27
CA GLN A 63 -8.02 15.23 2.02
C GLN A 63 -8.41 15.67 0.61
N THR A 64 -7.96 16.83 0.15
CA THR A 64 -8.25 17.31 -1.21
C THR A 64 -7.71 16.34 -2.26
N PHE A 65 -6.48 15.86 -2.09
CA PHE A 65 -5.88 14.87 -3.00
C PHE A 65 -6.72 13.58 -3.08
N PHE A 66 -7.15 13.03 -1.95
CA PHE A 66 -7.99 11.81 -1.94
C PHE A 66 -9.41 12.06 -2.44
N ILE A 67 -9.95 13.27 -2.23
CA ILE A 67 -11.25 13.68 -2.78
C ILE A 67 -11.13 13.79 -4.31
N GLU A 68 -10.13 14.46 -4.86
CA GLU A 68 -9.97 14.64 -6.30
C GLU A 68 -9.64 13.33 -7.01
N SER A 69 -8.80 12.48 -6.40
CA SER A 69 -8.45 11.15 -6.94
C SER A 69 -9.58 10.12 -6.87
N GLN A 70 -10.78 10.49 -6.42
CA GLN A 70 -11.95 9.61 -6.33
C GLN A 70 -11.73 8.33 -5.50
N LEU A 71 -10.85 8.36 -4.49
CA LEU A 71 -10.50 7.18 -3.68
C LEU A 71 -11.73 6.41 -3.17
N THR A 72 -11.91 5.17 -3.66
CA THR A 72 -12.99 4.25 -3.26
C THR A 72 -12.49 3.10 -2.38
N ARG A 73 -11.18 2.88 -2.31
CA ARG A 73 -10.55 1.83 -1.51
C ARG A 73 -9.34 2.38 -0.79
N ALA A 74 -9.15 1.98 0.45
CA ALA A 74 -7.95 2.23 1.23
C ALA A 74 -7.21 0.92 1.49
N VAL A 75 -5.88 1.02 1.60
CA VAL A 75 -5.00 -0.10 1.93
C VAL A 75 -4.25 0.22 3.21
N ARG A 76 -4.10 -0.81 4.05
CA ARG A 76 -3.14 -0.87 5.15
C ARG A 76 -2.26 -2.08 4.98
N ILE A 77 -0.96 -1.91 5.18
CA ILE A 77 0.01 -3.00 5.15
C ILE A 77 0.64 -3.11 6.54
N ARG A 78 0.31 -4.19 7.24
CA ARG A 78 0.93 -4.55 8.52
C ARG A 78 2.17 -5.40 8.24
N MET A 79 3.28 -5.04 8.86
CA MET A 79 4.59 -5.64 8.62
C MET A 79 5.19 -6.18 9.90
N ARG A 80 5.74 -7.40 9.82
CA ARG A 80 6.57 -7.99 10.87
C ARG A 80 7.94 -8.36 10.33
N LEU A 81 8.98 -7.97 11.05
CA LEU A 81 10.37 -8.28 10.76
C LEU A 81 10.73 -9.59 11.47
N VAL A 82 11.15 -10.59 10.70
CA VAL A 82 11.60 -11.89 11.21
C VAL A 82 13.11 -11.99 10.95
N GLN A 83 13.89 -11.66 11.97
CA GLN A 83 15.35 -11.63 11.91
C GLN A 83 15.96 -12.98 11.53
N GLU A 84 15.43 -14.09 12.04
CA GLU A 84 15.96 -15.45 11.83
C GLU A 84 16.11 -15.80 10.34
N ASN A 85 15.19 -15.32 9.50
CA ASN A 85 15.16 -15.62 8.07
C ASN A 85 15.39 -14.38 7.20
N HIS A 86 15.68 -13.22 7.82
CA HIS A 86 15.72 -11.92 7.15
C HIS A 86 14.51 -11.69 6.22
N GLU A 87 13.31 -11.95 6.75
CA GLU A 87 12.05 -11.77 6.01
C GLU A 87 11.16 -10.70 6.66
N VAL A 88 10.50 -9.90 5.83
CA VAL A 88 9.40 -9.03 6.23
C VAL A 88 8.11 -9.70 5.80
N ARG A 89 7.30 -10.13 6.78
CA ARG A 89 5.95 -10.64 6.54
C ARG A 89 5.00 -9.48 6.44
N ALA A 90 4.37 -9.33 5.29
CA ALA A 90 3.47 -8.22 4.98
C ALA A 90 2.04 -8.73 4.79
N LEU A 91 1.13 -8.30 5.65
CA LEU A 91 -0.30 -8.51 5.52
C LEU A 91 -0.93 -7.25 4.96
N GLU A 92 -1.49 -7.36 3.76
CA GLU A 92 -2.23 -6.29 3.11
C GLU A 92 -3.73 -6.44 3.43
N GLU A 93 -4.30 -5.39 4.00
CA GLU A 93 -5.71 -5.23 4.35
C GLU A 93 -6.26 -4.11 3.48
N GLN A 94 -7.40 -4.35 2.84
CA GLN A 94 -8.07 -3.33 2.01
C GLN A 94 -9.50 -3.16 2.46
N TRP A 95 -10.00 -1.92 2.43
CA TRP A 95 -11.40 -1.65 2.65
C TRP A 95 -11.98 -0.57 1.75
N GLU A 96 -13.28 -0.63 1.53
CA GLU A 96 -13.99 0.38 0.76
C GLU A 96 -14.20 1.66 1.57
N VAL A 97 -14.07 2.79 0.88
CA VAL A 97 -14.19 4.13 1.41
C VAL A 97 -15.28 4.85 0.62
N THR A 98 -16.29 5.37 1.32
CA THR A 98 -17.34 6.19 0.72
C THR A 98 -17.16 7.65 1.08
N ARG A 99 -17.83 8.50 0.31
CA ARG A 99 -17.89 9.94 0.56
C ARG A 99 -19.17 10.28 1.27
N VAL A 100 -19.05 11.02 2.35
CA VAL A 100 -20.17 11.47 3.17
C VAL A 100 -20.09 12.97 3.43
N GLY A 101 -21.24 13.62 3.58
CA GLY A 101 -21.36 15.03 3.98
C GLY A 101 -21.09 16.07 2.88
N ASN A 102 -21.23 17.35 3.25
CA ASN A 102 -20.92 18.52 2.44
C ASN A 102 -20.21 19.58 3.34
N PRO A 103 -18.90 19.88 3.15
CA PRO A 103 -18.01 19.37 2.11
C PRO A 103 -17.71 17.86 2.26
N PRO A 104 -17.39 17.16 1.16
CA PRO A 104 -17.21 15.71 1.16
C PRO A 104 -16.06 15.29 2.07
N ARG A 105 -16.28 14.25 2.88
CA ARG A 105 -15.27 13.56 3.69
C ARG A 105 -15.27 12.08 3.37
N LEU A 106 -14.14 11.42 3.59
CA LEU A 106 -13.98 9.99 3.35
C LEU A 106 -14.27 9.20 4.63
N GLU A 107 -15.14 8.19 4.53
CA GLU A 107 -15.54 7.30 5.61
C GLU A 107 -15.43 5.81 5.20
N ILE A 108 -15.12 4.92 6.13
CA ILE A 108 -14.95 3.48 5.87
C ILE A 108 -16.33 2.82 5.75
N SER A 109 -16.57 2.11 4.65
CA SER A 109 -17.94 1.74 4.21
C SER A 109 -18.30 0.25 4.25
N SER A 110 -17.38 -0.62 4.70
CA SER A 110 -17.61 -2.01 5.18
C SER A 110 -17.17 -3.22 4.35
N GLU A 111 -16.63 -3.09 3.13
CA GLU A 111 -15.94 -4.24 2.51
C GLU A 111 -14.53 -4.39 3.09
N TYR A 112 -14.16 -5.57 3.57
CA TYR A 112 -12.83 -5.85 4.11
C TYR A 112 -12.25 -7.07 3.40
N SER A 113 -11.13 -6.88 2.70
CA SER A 113 -10.42 -7.96 2.01
C SER A 113 -8.97 -8.06 2.47
N ARG A 114 -8.42 -9.27 2.43
CA ARG A 114 -7.05 -9.59 2.86
C ARG A 114 -6.28 -10.28 1.76
N GLY A 115 -5.01 -9.91 1.60
CA GLY A 115 -4.06 -10.57 0.71
C GLY A 115 -3.47 -9.67 -0.38
N PRO A 116 -2.44 -10.15 -1.10
CA PRO A 116 -1.66 -9.38 -2.07
C PRO A 116 -2.39 -9.17 -3.41
N ASN A 117 -3.73 -9.15 -3.39
CA ASN A 117 -4.52 -8.87 -4.58
C ASN A 117 -4.09 -7.51 -5.12
N ARG A 118 -3.52 -7.52 -6.32
CA ARG A 118 -3.26 -6.30 -7.08
C ARG A 118 -4.62 -5.73 -7.47
N THR A 119 -5.22 -4.98 -6.56
CA THR A 119 -6.43 -4.20 -6.84
C THR A 119 -5.97 -2.96 -7.59
N VAL A 120 -6.10 -3.01 -8.91
CA VAL A 120 -6.08 -1.82 -9.77
C VAL A 120 -7.53 -1.54 -10.11
N THR A 121 -8.06 -0.44 -9.61
CA THR A 121 -9.37 0.03 -10.03
C THR A 121 -9.14 1.30 -10.86
N ARG A 122 -9.65 1.29 -12.10
CA ARG A 122 -9.52 2.39 -13.07
C ARG A 122 -10.90 2.69 -13.61
N ASP A 123 -11.37 3.92 -13.45
CA ASP A 123 -12.62 4.38 -14.04
C ASP A 123 -12.35 5.42 -15.12
N TRP A 124 -13.03 5.24 -16.24
CA TRP A 124 -12.94 6.10 -17.42
C TRP A 124 -14.25 6.87 -17.56
N LYS A 125 -14.17 8.19 -17.72
CA LYS A 125 -15.29 9.00 -18.17
C LYS A 125 -15.15 9.19 -19.67
N ILE A 126 -16.10 8.67 -20.43
CA ILE A 126 -16.19 8.92 -21.87
C ILE A 126 -17.00 10.20 -22.05
N GLN A 127 -16.39 11.24 -22.57
CA GLN A 127 -17.05 12.48 -22.98
C GLN A 127 -16.89 12.69 -24.48
N ARG A 128 -17.80 13.43 -25.10
CA ARG A 128 -17.66 13.86 -26.49
C ARG A 128 -16.99 15.23 -26.47
N GLY A 129 -15.75 15.33 -26.96
CA GLY A 129 -15.02 16.59 -27.05
C GLY A 129 -15.62 17.53 -28.10
N ASP A 130 -15.21 18.80 -28.09
CA ASP A 130 -15.73 19.85 -29.00
C ASP A 130 -15.54 19.51 -30.50
N SER A 131 -14.60 18.62 -30.81
CA SER A 131 -14.37 18.09 -32.17
C SER A 131 -15.34 16.97 -32.60
N GLY A 132 -16.26 16.56 -31.72
CA GLY A 132 -17.18 15.45 -31.93
C GLY A 132 -16.58 14.05 -31.69
N ARG A 133 -15.28 13.95 -31.35
CA ARG A 133 -14.61 12.68 -31.01
C ARG A 133 -14.92 12.27 -29.56
N LEU A 134 -14.97 10.96 -29.32
CA LEU A 134 -15.03 10.41 -27.97
C LEU A 134 -13.65 10.59 -27.32
N GLU A 135 -13.61 11.37 -26.25
CA GLU A 135 -12.46 11.55 -25.37
C GLU A 135 -12.71 10.69 -24.13
N ALA A 136 -11.84 9.73 -23.89
CA ALA A 136 -11.84 8.95 -22.66
C ALA A 136 -10.86 9.61 -21.69
N THR A 137 -11.38 10.23 -20.65
CA THR A 137 -10.58 10.81 -19.57
C THR A 137 -10.56 9.81 -18.43
N GLU A 138 -9.37 9.34 -18.04
CA GLU A 138 -9.19 8.59 -16.78
C GLU A 138 -9.55 9.54 -15.64
N ILE A 139 -10.62 9.24 -14.92
CA ILE A 139 -11.12 10.07 -13.81
C ILE A 139 -10.77 9.48 -12.44
N PHE A 140 -10.22 8.27 -12.43
CA PHE A 140 -9.94 7.53 -11.21
C PHE A 140 -8.82 6.51 -11.43
N HIS A 141 -7.83 6.55 -10.54
CA HIS A 141 -6.74 5.60 -10.49
C HIS A 141 -6.46 5.23 -9.04
N PHE A 142 -6.70 3.97 -8.68
CA PHE A 142 -6.22 3.40 -7.43
C PHE A 142 -5.33 2.21 -7.72
N ASP A 143 -4.06 2.30 -7.32
CA ASP A 143 -3.13 1.17 -7.35
C ASP A 143 -2.52 0.97 -5.96
N SER A 144 -2.94 -0.09 -5.28
CA SER A 144 -2.32 -0.60 -4.04
C SER A 144 -0.78 -0.74 -4.15
N ALA A 145 -0.24 -0.88 -5.36
CA ALA A 145 1.18 -0.90 -5.62
C ALA A 145 1.89 0.42 -5.30
N GLU A 146 1.22 1.57 -5.29
CA GLU A 146 1.81 2.86 -4.91
C GLU A 146 2.26 2.89 -3.45
N LEU A 147 1.51 2.21 -2.56
CA LEU A 147 1.92 2.02 -1.17
C LEU A 147 2.88 0.83 -1.00
N ARG A 148 2.59 -0.29 -1.66
CA ARG A 148 3.37 -1.53 -1.49
C ARG A 148 4.77 -1.46 -2.08
N ASN A 149 4.92 -0.86 -3.27
CA ASN A 149 6.19 -0.91 -4.01
C ASN A 149 7.32 -0.18 -3.27
N PRO A 150 7.14 1.04 -2.72
CA PRO A 150 8.18 1.70 -1.92
C PRO A 150 8.64 0.85 -0.72
N LEU A 151 7.69 0.26 0.01
CA LEU A 151 7.98 -0.61 1.16
C LEU A 151 8.79 -1.83 0.73
N ARG A 152 8.30 -2.56 -0.27
CA ARG A 152 8.96 -3.76 -0.80
C ARG A 152 10.37 -3.42 -1.30
N ASN A 153 10.51 -2.36 -2.08
CA ASN A 153 11.82 -1.97 -2.61
C ASN A 153 12.81 -1.60 -1.49
N ALA A 154 12.36 -0.95 -0.43
CA ALA A 154 13.21 -0.68 0.73
C ALA A 154 13.66 -1.98 1.43
N VAL A 155 12.74 -2.93 1.62
CA VAL A 155 13.05 -4.26 2.20
C VAL A 155 14.08 -5.01 1.35
N LEU A 156 13.87 -5.06 0.03
CA LEU A 156 14.80 -5.74 -0.89
C LEU A 156 16.18 -5.09 -0.91
N LYS A 157 16.25 -3.75 -0.87
CA LYS A 157 17.52 -3.00 -0.79
C LYS A 157 18.27 -3.22 0.53
N SER A 158 17.55 -3.56 1.60
CA SER A 158 18.12 -3.95 2.88
C SER A 158 18.63 -5.40 2.89
N GLY A 159 18.48 -6.16 1.80
CA GLY A 159 18.85 -7.57 1.73
C GLY A 159 17.83 -8.50 2.38
N TRP A 160 16.60 -8.03 2.60
CA TRP A 160 15.53 -8.80 3.22
C TRP A 160 14.52 -9.29 2.20
N THR A 161 13.92 -10.44 2.45
CA THR A 161 12.84 -10.99 1.62
C THR A 161 11.51 -10.31 1.97
N TRP A 162 10.80 -9.77 0.99
CA TRP A 162 9.40 -9.36 1.15
C TRP A 162 8.49 -10.57 0.97
N ARG A 163 7.68 -10.89 1.97
CA ARG A 163 6.79 -12.05 1.95
C ARG A 163 5.35 -11.61 2.24
N GLY A 164 4.50 -11.59 1.21
CA GLY A 164 3.08 -11.36 1.43
C GLY A 164 2.42 -12.54 2.15
N VAL A 165 1.52 -12.25 3.08
CA VAL A 165 0.74 -13.25 3.81
C VAL A 165 -0.75 -12.94 3.73
N VAL A 166 -1.61 -13.97 3.75
CA VAL A 166 -3.06 -13.83 3.57
C VAL A 166 -3.84 -14.20 4.84
N PHE A 167 -3.37 -15.20 5.61
CA PHE A 167 -4.07 -15.75 6.78
C PHE A 167 -3.17 -16.04 7.99
N SER A 168 -1.88 -15.68 7.95
CA SER A 168 -0.97 -15.94 9.07
C SER A 168 -1.19 -14.94 10.20
N LYS A 169 -1.05 -15.38 11.46
CA LYS A 169 -0.64 -14.46 12.53
C LYS A 169 0.67 -13.80 12.06
N LEU A 170 0.71 -12.47 12.06
CA LEU A 170 1.97 -11.75 11.99
C LEU A 170 2.80 -12.21 13.16
#